data_AF-A0AAJ5L9W9-F1
#
_entry.id   AF-A0AAJ5L9W9-F1
#
_cell.length_a   1.000
_cell.length_b   1.000
_cell.length_c   1.000
_cell.angle_alpha   90.00
_cell.angle_beta   90.00
_cell.angle_gamma   90.00
#
_symmetry.space_group_name_H-M   'P 1'
#
loop_
_entity.id
_entity.type
_entity.pdbx_description
1 polymer ?
#
loop_
_entity_poly.entity_id
_entity_poly.type
_entity_poly.pdbx_seq_one_letter_code
_entity_poly.pdbx_strand_id
1 'polypeptide(L)'
;MKKIHILNIALTFFMIWAIMFKFEMTEVLDLKISDLFYKMRGAAGISPHVVVVGIDEYSLSTLEVEGDTWPWNRDVYGKLLQKVFEDGAKVVAFDVSFTEPMDENTDAYFASTLLMYGNVVLGTYLINEKETYELFNKKLRENRAEQNVP
;
A
#
# COMPACT_ATOMS: atom_id res chain seq x y z
N MET A 1 -39.65 25.38 -35.65
CA MET A 1 -39.60 24.02 -35.06
C MET A 1 -38.39 23.21 -35.53
N LYS A 2 -38.19 22.94 -36.84
CA LYS A 2 -37.04 22.16 -37.35
C LYS A 2 -35.66 22.65 -36.89
N LYS A 3 -35.43 23.98 -36.81
CA LYS A 3 -34.16 24.57 -36.35
C LYS A 3 -33.86 24.29 -34.86
N ILE A 4 -34.89 24.18 -34.02
CA ILE A 4 -34.74 23.88 -32.58
C ILE A 4 -34.30 22.43 -32.39
N HIS A 5 -34.86 21.50 -33.16
CA HIS A 5 -34.45 20.10 -33.10
C HIS A 5 -33.00 19.89 -33.58
N ILE A 6 -32.57 20.59 -34.63
CA ILE A 6 -31.18 20.53 -35.10
C ILE A 6 -30.21 21.07 -34.03
N LEU A 7 -30.57 22.17 -33.37
CA LEU A 7 -29.77 22.73 -32.27
C LEU A 7 -29.62 21.74 -31.12
N ASN A 8 -30.72 21.10 -30.71
CA ASN A 8 -30.68 20.10 -29.63
C ASN A 8 -29.82 18.90 -29.99
N ILE A 9 -29.91 18.40 -31.23
CA ILE A 9 -29.08 17.29 -31.71
C ILE A 9 -27.60 17.68 -31.69
N ALA A 10 -27.26 18.86 -32.19
CA ALA A 10 -25.88 19.35 -32.19
C ALA A 10 -25.31 19.50 -30.77
N LEU A 11 -26.12 20.00 -29.82
CA LEU A 11 -25.72 20.14 -28.42
C LEU A 11 -25.47 18.78 -27.75
N THR A 12 -26.33 17.79 -28.02
CA THR A 12 -26.17 16.43 -27.49
C THR A 12 -24.91 15.77 -28.05
N PHE A 13 -24.67 15.89 -29.36
CA PHE A 13 -23.43 15.37 -29.97
C PHE A 13 -22.18 16.06 -29.43
N PHE A 14 -22.22 17.38 -29.19
CA PHE A 14 -21.12 18.12 -28.57
C PHE A 14 -20.85 17.65 -27.12
N MET A 15 -21.90 17.42 -26.32
CA MET A 15 -21.76 16.87 -24.97
C MET A 15 -21.16 15.46 -24.98
N ILE A 16 -21.63 14.57 -25.87
CA ILE A 16 -21.08 13.23 -26.03
C ILE A 16 -19.61 13.31 -26.47
N TRP A 17 -19.30 14.18 -27.43
CA TRP A 17 -17.93 14.41 -27.89
C TRP A 17 -17.02 14.90 -26.75
N ALA A 18 -17.46 15.88 -25.97
CA ALA A 18 -16.71 16.41 -24.83
C ALA A 18 -16.46 15.36 -23.73
N ILE A 19 -17.44 14.50 -23.45
CA ILE A 19 -17.31 13.38 -22.50
C ILE A 19 -16.34 12.32 -23.04
N MET A 20 -16.42 11.98 -24.33
CA MET A 20 -15.55 11.00 -24.97
C MET A 20 -14.10 11.49 -25.10
N PHE A 21 -13.90 12.80 -25.24
CA PHE A 21 -12.57 13.38 -25.37
C PHE A 21 -11.80 13.55 -24.07
N LYS A 22 -12.35 13.09 -22.91
CA LYS A 22 -11.72 13.11 -21.58
C LYS A 22 -10.67 14.23 -21.47
N PHE A 23 -11.15 15.47 -21.55
CA PHE A 23 -10.30 16.65 -21.62
C PHE A 23 -9.30 16.62 -20.46
N GLU A 24 -7.99 16.66 -20.72
CA GLU A 24 -6.97 16.73 -19.65
C GLU A 24 -7.24 17.89 -18.65
N MET A 25 -7.93 18.94 -19.11
CA MET A 25 -8.38 20.05 -18.26
C MET A 25 -9.32 19.64 -17.12
N THR A 26 -10.06 18.53 -17.22
CA THR A 26 -10.92 18.07 -16.12
C THR A 26 -10.10 17.56 -14.94
N GLU A 27 -8.95 16.93 -15.20
CA GLU A 27 -8.04 16.48 -14.15
C GLU A 27 -7.37 17.67 -13.46
N VAL A 28 -6.93 18.67 -14.23
CA VAL A 28 -6.38 19.90 -13.64
C VAL A 28 -7.40 20.64 -12.78
N LEU A 29 -8.66 20.70 -13.21
CA LEU A 29 -9.73 21.28 -12.41
C LEU A 29 -10.00 20.47 -11.14
N ASP A 30 -10.04 19.15 -11.23
CA ASP A 30 -10.26 18.26 -10.09
C ASP A 30 -9.15 18.37 -9.04
N LEU A 31 -7.87 18.38 -9.47
CA LEU A 31 -6.72 18.60 -8.60
C LEU A 31 -6.78 19.97 -7.90
N LYS A 32 -7.15 21.03 -8.62
CA LYS A 32 -7.31 22.38 -8.04
C LYS A 32 -8.44 22.46 -7.03
N ILE A 33 -9.56 21.81 -7.29
CA ILE A 33 -10.69 21.75 -6.36
C ILE A 33 -10.30 20.96 -5.11
N SER A 34 -9.60 19.83 -5.27
CA SER A 34 -9.06 19.05 -4.16
C SER A 34 -8.11 19.88 -3.29
N ASP A 35 -7.17 20.59 -3.90
CA ASP A 35 -6.26 21.53 -3.20
C ASP A 35 -7.02 22.60 -2.42
N LEU A 36 -8.09 23.16 -2.99
CA LEU A 36 -8.93 24.14 -2.30
C LEU A 36 -9.58 23.52 -1.06
N PHE A 37 -10.13 22.31 -1.18
CA PHE A 37 -10.72 21.61 -0.04
C PHE A 37 -9.68 21.27 1.04
N TYR A 38 -8.45 20.87 0.66
CA TYR A 38 -7.37 20.66 1.60
C TYR A 38 -7.00 21.93 2.36
N LYS A 39 -6.90 23.07 1.66
CA LYS A 39 -6.63 24.37 2.28
C LYS A 39 -7.76 24.83 3.20
N MET A 40 -9.01 24.67 2.76
CA MET A 40 -10.20 25.04 3.54
C MET A 40 -10.35 24.19 4.79
N ARG A 41 -10.05 22.88 4.72
CA ARG A 41 -10.03 21.98 5.89
C ARG A 41 -9.01 22.45 6.93
N GLY A 42 -7.92 23.10 6.50
CA GLY A 42 -6.83 23.54 7.35
C GLY A 42 -5.93 22.39 7.81
N ALA A 43 -4.99 22.71 8.70
CA ALA A 43 -4.09 21.72 9.28
C ALA A 43 -4.90 20.74 10.14
N ALA A 44 -4.90 19.47 9.74
CA ALA A 44 -5.41 18.41 10.61
C ALA A 44 -4.47 18.26 11.81
N GLY A 45 -5.03 18.12 13.02
CA GLY A 45 -4.24 17.81 14.20
C GLY A 45 -3.50 16.49 14.00
N ILE A 46 -2.19 16.49 14.24
CA ILE A 46 -1.39 15.25 14.22
C ILE A 46 -1.81 14.42 15.43
N SER A 47 -2.27 13.19 15.19
CA SER A 47 -2.52 12.26 16.29
C SER A 47 -1.18 11.88 16.91
N PRO A 48 -0.95 12.12 18.21
CA PRO A 48 0.33 11.75 18.85
C PRO A 48 0.51 10.23 19.00
N HIS A 49 -0.50 9.44 18.60
CA HIS A 49 -0.51 7.99 18.74
C HIS A 49 0.00 7.25 17.50
N VAL A 50 0.30 7.96 16.41
CA VAL A 50 0.79 7.38 15.16
C VAL A 50 2.12 8.01 14.83
N VAL A 51 3.15 7.17 14.69
CA VAL A 51 4.48 7.56 14.27
C VAL A 51 4.74 6.93 12.90
N VAL A 52 5.12 7.75 11.92
CA VAL A 52 5.56 7.28 10.60
C VAL A 52 7.07 7.29 10.61
N VAL A 53 7.66 6.10 10.45
CA VAL A 53 9.11 5.95 10.25
C VAL A 53 9.36 5.98 8.75
N GLY A 54 9.76 7.14 8.24
CA GLY A 54 10.10 7.31 6.83
C GLY A 54 11.49 6.77 6.54
N ILE A 55 11.65 6.12 5.39
CA ILE A 55 12.94 5.68 4.86
C ILE A 55 13.26 6.60 3.69
N ASP A 56 14.33 7.38 3.84
CA ASP A 56 14.80 8.34 2.84
C ASP A 56 16.13 7.90 2.22
N GLU A 57 16.62 8.68 1.26
CA GLU A 57 17.89 8.44 0.58
C GLU A 57 19.07 8.33 1.56
N TYR A 58 19.04 9.12 2.63
CA TYR A 58 20.07 9.07 3.67
C TYR A 58 20.02 7.75 4.44
N SER A 59 18.83 7.28 4.79
CA SER A 59 18.62 5.99 5.44
C SER A 59 19.08 4.84 4.56
N LEU A 60 18.74 4.89 3.26
CA LEU A 60 19.16 3.89 2.27
C LEU A 60 20.69 3.85 2.18
N SER A 61 21.34 4.97 1.88
CA SER A 61 22.80 5.04 1.74
C SER A 61 23.58 4.72 3.01
N THR A 62 23.03 4.99 4.20
CA THR A 62 23.70 4.71 5.48
C THR A 62 23.62 3.24 5.89
N LEU A 63 22.52 2.56 5.54
CA LEU A 63 22.29 1.16 5.86
C LEU A 63 22.62 0.22 4.70
N GLU A 64 22.94 0.75 3.53
CA GLU A 64 23.43 -0.02 2.38
C GLU A 64 24.79 -0.64 2.74
N VAL A 65 24.76 -1.95 2.99
CA VAL A 65 25.96 -2.78 3.07
C VAL A 65 26.27 -3.25 1.65
N GLU A 66 27.55 -3.35 1.28
CA GLU A 66 27.94 -3.80 -0.07
C GLU A 66 27.23 -5.10 -0.46
N GLY A 67 26.35 -5.03 -1.47
CA GLY A 67 25.60 -6.16 -2.01
C GLY A 67 24.16 -6.32 -1.50
N ASP A 68 23.70 -5.50 -0.55
CA ASP A 68 22.30 -5.48 -0.12
C ASP A 68 21.45 -4.68 -1.11
N THR A 69 20.42 -5.30 -1.65
CA THR A 69 19.38 -4.63 -2.43
C THR A 69 18.22 -4.26 -1.54
N TRP A 70 17.56 -3.14 -1.82
CA TRP A 70 16.28 -2.84 -1.20
C TRP A 70 15.22 -3.89 -1.60
N PRO A 71 14.41 -4.41 -0.67
CA PRO A 71 14.41 -4.15 0.78
C PRO A 71 15.59 -4.80 1.52
N TRP A 72 16.14 -4.12 2.53
CA TRP A 72 17.28 -4.60 3.35
C TRP A 72 17.12 -6.03 3.89
N ASN A 73 18.20 -6.54 4.48
CA ASN A 73 18.19 -7.80 5.18
C ASN A 73 17.18 -7.84 6.35
N ARG A 74 16.56 -9.00 6.58
CA ARG A 74 15.46 -9.20 7.55
C ARG A 74 15.85 -8.97 8.99
N ASP A 75 17.14 -9.05 9.30
CA ASP A 75 17.65 -8.73 10.63
C ASP A 75 17.42 -7.25 11.00
N VAL A 76 17.50 -6.32 10.03
CA VAL A 76 17.21 -4.90 10.23
C VAL A 76 15.75 -4.70 10.69
N TYR A 77 14.81 -5.36 10.02
CA TYR A 77 13.39 -5.26 10.35
C TYR A 77 13.06 -5.94 11.68
N GLY A 78 13.69 -7.07 12.00
CA GLY A 78 13.52 -7.72 13.30
C GLY A 78 14.03 -6.86 14.45
N LYS A 79 15.21 -6.23 14.31
CA LYS A 79 15.76 -5.30 15.31
C LYS A 79 14.89 -4.06 15.47
N LEU A 80 14.43 -3.48 14.36
CA LEU A 80 13.49 -2.36 14.38
C LEU A 80 12.22 -2.73 15.14
N LEU A 81 11.65 -3.90 14.83
CA LEU A 81 10.43 -4.39 15.44
C LEU A 81 10.58 -4.57 16.95
N GLN A 82 11.68 -5.16 17.41
CA GLN A 82 11.98 -5.27 18.83
C GLN A 82 12.02 -3.90 19.51
N LYS A 83 12.75 -2.96 18.91
CA LYS A 83 12.94 -1.63 19.47
C LYS A 83 11.63 -0.85 19.60
N VAL A 84 10.79 -0.86 18.56
CA VAL A 84 9.52 -0.10 18.60
C VAL A 84 8.51 -0.70 19.58
N PHE A 85 8.51 -2.02 19.77
CA PHE A 85 7.67 -2.64 20.79
C PHE A 85 8.18 -2.41 22.21
N GLU A 86 9.50 -2.44 22.43
CA GLU A 86 10.11 -2.02 23.69
C GLU A 86 9.76 -0.56 24.04
N ASP A 87 9.67 0.31 23.04
CA ASP A 87 9.29 1.72 23.19
C ASP A 87 7.76 1.91 23.31
N GLY A 88 6.97 0.83 23.33
CA GLY A 88 5.54 0.85 23.67
C GLY A 88 4.57 0.88 22.49
N ALA A 89 5.01 0.56 21.27
CA ALA A 89 4.12 0.43 20.13
C ALA A 89 3.04 -0.63 20.39
N LYS A 90 1.78 -0.32 20.03
CA LYS A 90 0.66 -1.29 20.16
C LYS A 90 0.44 -2.12 18.92
N VAL A 91 0.79 -1.58 17.76
CA VAL A 91 0.69 -2.20 16.43
C VAL A 91 1.79 -1.60 15.56
N VAL A 92 2.43 -2.41 14.72
CA VAL A 92 3.41 -1.96 13.72
C VAL A 92 2.92 -2.37 12.34
N ALA A 93 2.96 -1.44 11.37
CA ALA A 93 2.61 -1.72 9.99
C ALA A 93 3.83 -1.46 9.09
N PHE A 94 4.17 -2.42 8.24
CA PHE A 94 5.24 -2.29 7.26
C PHE A 94 4.65 -1.98 5.88
N ASP A 95 5.02 -0.82 5.33
CA ASP A 95 4.83 -0.48 3.91
C ASP A 95 6.05 -0.94 3.11
N VAL A 96 6.41 -2.21 3.28
CA VAL A 96 7.52 -2.86 2.60
C VAL A 96 7.06 -4.27 2.25
N SER A 97 7.24 -4.65 0.98
CA SER A 97 6.85 -5.98 0.52
C SER A 97 8.04 -6.91 0.50
N PHE A 98 7.94 -8.00 1.25
CA PHE A 98 8.96 -9.04 1.37
C PHE A 98 8.64 -10.19 0.41
N THR A 99 8.85 -9.99 -0.89
CA THR A 99 8.41 -10.91 -1.94
C THR A 99 9.38 -12.07 -2.22
N GLU A 100 10.67 -11.84 -2.00
CA GLU A 100 11.71 -12.82 -2.27
C GLU A 100 12.35 -13.31 -0.97
N PRO A 101 12.68 -14.61 -0.89
CA PRO A 101 13.46 -15.14 0.22
C PRO A 101 14.88 -14.57 0.17
N MET A 102 15.48 -14.36 1.34
CA MET A 102 16.87 -13.90 1.47
C MET A 102 17.70 -14.97 2.21
N ASP A 103 18.49 -14.59 3.21
CA ASP A 103 19.22 -15.53 4.05
C ASP A 103 18.27 -16.21 5.04
N GLU A 104 18.32 -17.54 5.09
CA GLU A 104 17.41 -18.36 5.90
C GLU A 104 17.45 -18.00 7.40
N ASN A 105 18.62 -17.63 7.94
CA ASN A 105 18.74 -17.27 9.35
C ASN A 105 18.05 -15.93 9.63
N THR A 106 18.20 -14.97 8.72
CA THR A 106 17.60 -13.64 8.86
C THR A 106 16.09 -13.68 8.65
N ASP A 107 15.61 -14.44 7.66
CA ASP A 107 14.19 -14.69 7.44
C ASP A 107 13.57 -15.39 8.66
N ALA A 108 14.24 -16.42 9.21
CA ALA A 108 13.79 -17.11 10.41
C ALA A 108 13.76 -16.19 11.65
N TYR A 109 14.76 -15.34 11.81
CA TYR A 109 14.81 -14.36 12.89
C TYR A 109 13.64 -13.37 12.80
N PHE A 110 13.37 -12.80 11.62
CA PHE A 110 12.26 -11.88 11.45
C PHE A 110 10.91 -12.58 11.63
N ALA A 111 10.73 -13.79 11.06
CA ALA A 111 9.53 -14.60 11.26
C ALA A 111 9.28 -14.89 12.76
N SER A 112 10.32 -15.24 13.51
CA SER A 112 10.21 -15.46 14.96
C SER A 112 9.78 -14.20 15.71
N THR A 113 10.29 -13.04 15.29
CA THR A 113 9.97 -11.74 15.89
C THR A 113 8.51 -11.36 15.59
N LEU A 114 8.05 -11.58 14.35
CA LEU A 114 6.65 -11.39 13.96
C LEU A 114 5.69 -12.25 14.81
N LEU A 115 6.03 -13.52 15.01
CA LEU A 115 5.24 -14.45 15.83
C LEU A 115 5.25 -14.08 17.32
N MET A 116 6.38 -13.60 17.83
CA MET A 116 6.53 -13.20 19.23
C MET A 116 5.61 -12.04 19.61
N TYR A 117 5.53 -11.01 18.76
CA TYR A 117 4.74 -9.81 19.06
C TYR A 117 3.26 -9.96 18.63
N GLY A 118 2.98 -10.58 17.49
CA GLY A 118 1.62 -10.92 17.04
C GLY A 118 0.73 -9.74 16.63
N ASN A 119 1.18 -8.51 16.81
CA ASN A 119 0.51 -7.24 16.50
C ASN A 119 1.24 -6.48 15.37
N VAL A 120 1.57 -7.19 14.30
CA VAL A 120 2.27 -6.66 13.13
C VAL A 120 1.44 -6.86 11.87
N VAL A 121 1.35 -5.82 11.05
CA VAL A 121 0.66 -5.85 9.75
C VAL A 121 1.71 -5.73 8.64
N LEU A 122 1.73 -6.69 7.72
CA LEU A 122 2.60 -6.67 6.55
C LEU A 122 1.81 -6.27 5.31
N GLY A 123 2.33 -5.31 4.56
CA GLY A 123 1.87 -5.02 3.21
C GLY A 123 2.22 -6.17 2.25
N THR A 124 1.33 -6.46 1.32
CA THR A 124 1.59 -7.38 0.21
C THR A 124 0.88 -6.90 -1.05
N TYR A 125 1.40 -7.28 -2.21
CA TYR A 125 0.77 -6.96 -3.49
C TYR A 125 -0.34 -7.97 -3.80
N LEU A 126 -1.46 -7.47 -4.30
CA LEU A 126 -2.49 -8.32 -4.90
C LEU A 126 -2.05 -8.71 -6.31
N ILE A 127 -1.60 -9.95 -6.48
CA ILE A 127 -1.36 -10.53 -7.81
C ILE A 127 -2.73 -10.92 -8.36
N ASN A 128 -3.27 -10.10 -9.27
CA ASN A 128 -4.62 -10.26 -9.81
C ASN A 128 -4.70 -11.31 -10.94
N GLU A 129 -3.97 -12.41 -10.78
CA GLU A 129 -4.13 -13.60 -11.62
C GLU A 129 -5.13 -14.52 -10.94
N LYS A 130 -6.27 -14.74 -11.59
CA LYS A 130 -7.37 -15.57 -11.07
C LYS A 130 -6.87 -16.95 -10.63
N GLU A 131 -5.93 -17.53 -11.37
CA GLU A 131 -5.33 -18.84 -11.08
C GLU A 131 -4.53 -18.83 -9.76
N THR A 132 -3.79 -17.76 -9.49
CA THR A 132 -2.99 -17.57 -8.27
C THR A 132 -3.87 -17.42 -7.03
N TYR A 133 -5.00 -16.70 -7.15
CA TYR A 133 -5.98 -16.56 -6.06
C TYR A 133 -6.66 -17.90 -5.71
N GLU A 134 -7.10 -18.66 -6.72
CA GLU A 134 -7.71 -19.98 -6.52
C GLU A 134 -6.72 -20.98 -5.90
N LEU A 135 -5.45 -20.93 -6.32
CA LEU A 135 -4.38 -21.78 -5.76
C LEU A 135 -4.09 -21.44 -4.29
N PHE A 136 -3.98 -20.16 -3.94
CA PHE A 136 -3.70 -19.74 -2.56
C PHE A 136 -4.86 -20.09 -1.60
N ASN A 137 -6.10 -19.84 -2.01
CA ASN A 137 -7.28 -20.23 -1.23
C ASN A 137 -7.37 -21.75 -1.02
N LYS A 138 -7.00 -22.54 -2.03
CA LYS A 138 -6.94 -24.00 -1.91
C LYS A 138 -5.91 -24.43 -0.87
N LYS A 139 -4.68 -23.91 -0.92
CA LYS A 139 -3.63 -24.20 0.07
C LYS A 139 -4.02 -23.79 1.48
N LEU A 140 -4.66 -22.63 1.66
CA LEU A 140 -5.16 -22.20 2.97
C LEU A 140 -6.24 -23.12 3.53
N ARG A 141 -7.13 -23.62 2.68
CA ARG A 141 -8.17 -24.58 3.06
C ARG A 141 -7.59 -25.93 3.46
N GLU A 142 -6.59 -26.41 2.72
CA GLU A 142 -5.86 -27.65 3.01
C GLU A 142 -5.09 -27.53 4.33
N ASN A 143 -4.31 -26.47 4.53
CA ASN A 143 -3.58 -26.23 5.78
C ASN A 143 -4.51 -26.09 7.00
N ARG A 144 -5.69 -25.47 6.85
CA ARG A 144 -6.68 -25.36 7.92
C ARG A 144 -7.38 -26.70 8.21
N ALA A 145 -7.50 -27.57 7.20
CA ALA A 145 -8.04 -28.92 7.38
C ALA A 145 -7.01 -29.84 8.07
N GLU A 146 -5.73 -29.71 7.72
CA GLU A 146 -4.62 -30.45 8.35
C GLU A 146 -4.38 -30.05 9.82
N GLN A 147 -4.55 -28.77 10.15
CA GLN A 147 -4.45 -28.29 11.54
C GLN A 147 -5.69 -28.56 12.40
N ASN A 148 -6.78 -29.07 11.83
CA ASN A 148 -8.00 -29.46 12.54
C ASN A 148 -8.26 -30.99 12.51
N VAL A 149 -7.23 -31.79 12.26
CA VAL A 149 -7.32 -33.24 12.46
C VAL A 149 -7.17 -33.52 13.96
N PRO A 150 -8.17 -34.16 14.62
CA PRO A 150 -8.09 -34.52 16.04
C PRO A 150 -7.00 -35.55 16.35
#